data_AF-A0A366QX71-F1
#
_entry.id   AF-A0A366QX71-F1
#
_cell.length_a   1.000
_cell.length_b   1.000
_cell.length_c   1.000
_cell.angle_alpha   90.00
_cell.angle_beta   90.00
_cell.angle_gamma   90.00
#
_symmetry.space_group_name_H-M   'P 1'
#
loop_
_entity.id
_entity.type
_entity.pdbx_description
1 polymer ?
#
loop_
_entity_poly.entity_id
_entity_poly.type
_entity_poly.pdbx_seq_one_letter_code
_entity_poly.pdbx_strand_id
1 'polypeptide(L)'
;MDLAVERGGHLLRTPRRISKRYAAVFGFFAVFLLLLCNLSWPDDSKSISTLESHDLMDVAQTKKFYLKSPIEPPYKNKFWEVGERVKHLGYWIGASDALPPDMEQGIDSSIAAETIAQSLFPFLKSSTRNPESVTPLADLRKSYKPGSRGIIIPVGGGEQSVRYACHLIVSLRHVLHSKLPIQIAYAGDEDLPPKHRSMIQGLRGATDMEFLDVLSVFNNETLKLQGAGWAIKPFALLSSRFEKAILIDADAVFLQKPEILFDHKPFVEKGAYLFHDRLLWKDRYPERHIWWKDQIKQPSPEMSKSKVWMDHYSEECDSGVVVVDKSRISVFVGLLHVAWQNTHDVRTDVTYKYGHGDKESWWLGFELSGSTYEFEAQYGSIIGWGDSPTAKNVKMVCSFVIAHLDTKHRLLWYNGGLLENKRSDLNKYRLPSFWMTGGKWEKGRTQEDMSCMHNGTVYSLTDTEKTILGESIDMAKEVDKAFARH
;
A
#
# COMPACT_ATOMS: atom_id res chain seq x y z
N MET A 1 -10.90 -74.63 -30.69
CA MET A 1 -10.79 -73.45 -31.55
C MET A 1 -9.61 -72.63 -31.09
N ASP A 2 -8.48 -72.93 -31.72
CA ASP A 2 -7.46 -72.00 -32.23
C ASP A 2 -7.04 -70.79 -31.37
N LEU A 3 -5.80 -70.83 -30.84
CA LEU A 3 -4.60 -70.10 -31.32
C LEU A 3 -4.60 -68.64 -30.81
N ALA A 4 -3.61 -68.12 -30.08
CA ALA A 4 -2.15 -68.22 -30.18
C ALA A 4 -1.53 -67.85 -28.78
N VAL A 5 -0.48 -68.49 -28.23
CA VAL A 5 0.95 -68.48 -28.65
C VAL A 5 1.44 -67.03 -28.68
N GLU A 6 2.40 -66.51 -27.90
CA GLU A 6 3.62 -66.95 -27.20
C GLU A 6 4.12 -65.67 -26.45
N ARG A 7 5.05 -65.60 -25.48
CA ARG A 7 6.15 -66.43 -24.99
C ARG A 7 6.55 -65.82 -23.64
N GLY A 8 6.42 -66.56 -22.56
CA GLY A 8 7.07 -66.27 -21.27
C GLY A 8 8.23 -67.24 -21.09
N GLY A 9 9.46 -66.74 -21.04
CA GLY A 9 10.67 -67.54 -20.91
C GLY A 9 11.72 -66.81 -20.09
N HIS A 10 12.06 -67.41 -18.95
CA HIS A 10 12.94 -66.93 -17.88
C HIS A 10 14.32 -66.44 -18.31
N LEU A 11 14.86 -65.47 -17.56
CA LEU A 11 16.28 -65.46 -17.18
C LEU A 11 16.49 -64.68 -15.87
N LEU A 12 16.65 -65.44 -14.78
CA LEU A 12 17.27 -64.99 -13.53
C LEU A 12 18.72 -64.59 -13.81
N ARG A 13 19.07 -63.33 -13.52
CA ARG A 13 20.45 -62.89 -13.33
C ARG A 13 20.55 -61.98 -12.11
N THR A 14 21.48 -62.36 -11.24
CA THR A 14 21.97 -61.69 -10.02
C THR A 14 22.24 -60.18 -10.18
N PRO A 15 22.10 -59.38 -9.10
CA PRO A 15 22.27 -57.93 -9.14
C PRO A 15 23.75 -57.56 -9.34
N ARG A 16 24.05 -56.82 -10.40
CA ARG A 16 25.34 -56.15 -10.58
C ARG A 16 25.42 -54.97 -9.62
N ARG A 17 26.46 -54.95 -8.78
CA ARG A 17 26.90 -53.80 -7.98
C ARG A 17 26.99 -52.55 -8.87
N ILE A 18 26.14 -51.56 -8.59
CA ILE A 18 26.31 -50.19 -9.10
C ILE A 18 27.57 -49.61 -8.43
N SER A 19 28.49 -49.08 -9.23
CA SER A 19 29.71 -48.48 -8.71
C SER A 19 29.39 -47.23 -7.89
N LYS A 20 30.10 -47.03 -6.77
CA LYS A 20 29.94 -45.91 -5.82
C LYS A 20 30.18 -44.51 -6.43
N ARG A 21 30.37 -44.38 -7.74
CA ARG A 21 30.56 -43.10 -8.44
C ARG A 21 29.30 -42.57 -9.15
N TYR A 22 28.26 -43.39 -9.35
CA TYR A 22 27.00 -42.92 -9.98
C TYR A 22 25.87 -42.60 -8.98
N ALA A 23 26.00 -43.01 -7.71
CA ALA A 23 25.08 -42.60 -6.63
C ALA A 23 25.33 -41.14 -6.15
N ALA A 24 26.54 -40.61 -6.38
CA ALA A 24 26.91 -39.25 -5.97
C ALA A 24 26.35 -38.16 -6.90
N VAL A 25 26.10 -38.47 -8.18
CA VAL A 25 25.65 -37.48 -9.17
C VAL A 25 24.12 -37.29 -9.12
N PHE A 26 23.35 -38.32 -8.76
CA PHE A 26 21.89 -38.18 -8.56
C PHE A 26 21.52 -37.65 -7.17
N GLY A 27 22.36 -37.87 -6.14
CA GLY A 27 22.17 -37.27 -4.82
C GLY A 27 22.39 -35.75 -4.82
N PHE A 28 23.36 -35.25 -5.59
CA PHE A 28 23.63 -33.81 -5.67
C PHE A 28 22.55 -33.03 -6.44
N PHE A 29 21.96 -33.62 -7.48
CA PHE A 29 20.87 -32.97 -8.22
C PHE A 29 19.55 -32.92 -7.43
N ALA A 30 19.24 -33.94 -6.62
CA ALA A 30 18.05 -33.94 -5.77
C ALA A 30 18.16 -32.97 -4.58
N VAL A 31 19.35 -32.82 -3.99
CA VAL A 31 19.59 -31.87 -2.88
C VAL A 31 19.66 -30.43 -3.39
N PHE A 32 20.20 -30.18 -4.58
CA PHE A 32 20.23 -28.84 -5.18
C PHE A 32 18.84 -28.37 -5.65
N LEU A 33 17.97 -29.28 -6.13
CA LEU A 33 16.56 -28.96 -6.41
C LEU A 33 15.72 -28.79 -5.14
N LEU A 34 16.01 -29.52 -4.05
CA LEU A 34 15.35 -29.31 -2.75
C LEU A 34 15.78 -28.00 -2.07
N LEU A 35 16.97 -27.47 -2.37
CA LEU A 35 17.42 -26.15 -1.92
C LEU A 35 16.84 -25.00 -2.76
N LEU A 36 16.55 -25.23 -4.04
CA LEU A 36 15.90 -24.23 -4.91
C LEU A 36 14.36 -24.22 -4.80
N CYS A 37 13.73 -25.31 -4.35
CA CYS A 37 12.28 -25.41 -4.19
C CYS A 37 11.76 -25.09 -2.77
N ASN A 38 12.62 -24.74 -1.80
CA ASN A 38 12.23 -24.34 -0.44
C ASN A 38 12.25 -22.83 -0.16
N LEU A 39 12.35 -21.98 -1.20
CA LEU A 39 11.92 -20.58 -1.11
C LEU A 39 10.40 -20.47 -1.30
N SER A 40 9.66 -21.24 -0.52
CA SER A 40 8.25 -20.99 -0.23
C SER A 40 8.20 -20.52 1.22
N TRP A 41 7.82 -19.26 1.40
CA TRP A 41 7.68 -18.63 2.70
C TRP A 41 6.62 -19.37 3.53
N PRO A 42 6.96 -19.91 4.72
CA PRO A 42 5.99 -20.13 5.74
C PRO A 42 5.90 -18.85 6.58
N ASP A 43 4.72 -18.24 6.60
CA ASP A 43 4.26 -17.52 7.78
C ASP A 43 4.37 -18.49 8.95
N ASP A 44 5.41 -18.33 9.75
CA ASP A 44 5.45 -18.56 11.19
C ASP A 44 6.89 -18.36 11.65
N SER A 45 7.03 -17.69 12.79
CA SER A 45 8.22 -17.59 13.61
C SER A 45 9.07 -18.88 13.60
N LYS A 46 10.03 -19.01 12.69
CA LYS A 46 11.18 -19.88 12.95
C LYS A 46 11.97 -19.20 14.05
N SER A 47 12.20 -19.92 15.15
CA SER A 47 13.02 -19.43 16.25
C SER A 47 14.35 -18.94 15.69
N ILE A 48 14.72 -17.72 16.05
CA ILE A 48 15.91 -16.98 15.61
C ILE A 48 17.21 -17.60 16.18
N SER A 49 17.14 -18.87 16.58
CA SER A 49 18.20 -19.64 17.23
C SER A 49 19.17 -20.34 16.25
N THR A 50 19.14 -20.01 14.96
CA THR A 50 20.00 -20.66 13.94
C THR A 50 20.57 -19.67 12.90
N LEU A 51 20.98 -18.47 13.30
CA LEU A 51 21.86 -17.65 12.46
C LEU A 51 23.30 -18.18 12.61
N GLU A 52 23.88 -18.71 11.53
CA GLU A 52 25.24 -19.25 11.53
C GLU A 52 26.28 -18.14 11.40
N SER A 53 27.51 -18.39 11.85
CA SER A 53 28.61 -17.41 11.80
C SER A 53 29.03 -16.97 10.39
N HIS A 54 28.62 -17.69 9.34
CA HIS A 54 28.90 -17.33 7.95
C HIS A 54 28.05 -16.13 7.48
N ASP A 55 26.86 -15.94 8.04
CA ASP A 55 25.97 -14.81 7.74
C ASP A 55 26.55 -13.47 8.22
N LEU A 56 27.50 -13.49 9.17
CA LEU A 56 28.12 -12.28 9.73
C LEU A 56 29.27 -11.73 8.88
N MET A 57 30.07 -12.62 8.27
CA MET A 57 31.03 -12.20 7.24
C MET A 57 30.29 -11.58 6.05
N ASP A 58 29.04 -12.00 5.80
CA ASP A 58 28.16 -11.40 4.81
C ASP A 58 27.67 -9.99 5.24
N VAL A 59 27.24 -9.75 6.49
CA VAL A 59 26.79 -8.40 6.92
C VAL A 59 27.87 -7.34 6.68
N ALA A 60 29.09 -7.55 7.19
CA ALA A 60 30.16 -6.56 7.06
C ALA A 60 30.58 -6.36 5.59
N GLN A 61 30.66 -7.45 4.82
CA GLN A 61 31.03 -7.40 3.40
C GLN A 61 29.94 -6.75 2.54
N THR A 62 28.68 -7.11 2.75
CA THR A 62 27.50 -6.57 2.06
C THR A 62 27.30 -5.10 2.39
N LYS A 63 27.43 -4.70 3.66
CA LYS A 63 27.48 -3.27 4.06
C LYS A 63 28.57 -2.52 3.30
N LYS A 64 29.80 -3.05 3.30
CA LYS A 64 30.94 -2.43 2.61
C LYS A 64 30.73 -2.34 1.10
N PHE A 65 30.10 -3.36 0.49
CA PHE A 65 29.76 -3.35 -0.93
C PHE A 65 28.73 -2.26 -1.25
N TYR A 66 27.63 -2.17 -0.49
CA TYR A 66 26.61 -1.15 -0.71
C TYR A 66 27.12 0.28 -0.51
N LEU A 67 27.99 0.51 0.48
CA LEU A 67 28.61 1.82 0.68
C LEU A 67 29.58 2.22 -0.45
N LYS A 68 30.21 1.24 -1.10
CA LYS A 68 31.07 1.50 -2.28
C LYS A 68 30.28 1.68 -3.58
N SER A 69 29.00 1.32 -3.59
CA SER A 69 28.12 1.41 -4.75
C SER A 69 26.80 2.06 -4.32
N PRO A 70 26.78 3.38 -4.06
CA PRO A 70 25.54 4.07 -3.72
C PRO A 70 24.52 4.01 -4.87
N ILE A 71 23.23 4.15 -4.53
CA ILE A 71 22.16 4.25 -5.51
C ILE A 71 22.11 5.68 -6.05
N GLU A 72 22.50 5.85 -7.31
CA GLU A 72 22.58 7.14 -7.98
C GLU A 72 21.69 7.18 -9.25
N PRO A 73 21.29 8.37 -9.72
CA PRO A 73 20.61 8.52 -11.00
C PRO A 73 21.44 7.96 -12.16
N PRO A 74 20.81 7.48 -13.25
CA PRO A 74 19.36 7.43 -13.48
C PRO A 74 18.67 6.30 -12.69
N TYR A 75 17.57 6.62 -12.02
CA TYR A 75 16.88 5.69 -11.11
C TYR A 75 16.04 4.60 -11.79
N LYS A 76 15.75 4.74 -13.09
CA LYS A 76 14.83 3.85 -13.82
C LYS A 76 15.13 2.36 -13.65
N ASN A 77 16.40 1.98 -13.59
CA ASN A 77 16.81 0.58 -13.51
C ASN A 77 17.28 0.16 -12.10
N LYS A 78 16.92 0.95 -11.08
CA LYS A 78 17.41 0.78 -9.69
C LYS A 78 16.36 0.20 -8.74
N PHE A 79 15.11 0.05 -9.17
CA PHE A 79 14.00 -0.33 -8.30
C PHE A 79 14.17 -1.74 -7.73
N TRP A 80 14.57 -2.71 -8.57
CA TRP A 80 14.95 -4.06 -8.12
C TRP A 80 16.09 -4.02 -7.11
N GLU A 81 17.17 -3.30 -7.44
CA GLU A 81 18.37 -3.22 -6.60
C GLU A 81 18.06 -2.64 -5.22
N VAL A 82 17.26 -1.56 -5.17
CA VAL A 82 16.78 -0.99 -3.90
C VAL A 82 15.90 -1.99 -3.16
N GLY A 83 15.03 -2.73 -3.85
CA GLY A 83 14.23 -3.82 -3.27
C GLY A 83 15.08 -4.88 -2.55
N GLU A 84 16.14 -5.36 -3.20
CA GLU A 84 17.06 -6.33 -2.61
C GLU A 84 17.82 -5.78 -1.40
N ARG A 85 18.28 -4.52 -1.47
CA ARG A 85 18.96 -3.88 -0.33
C ARG A 85 18.01 -3.67 0.86
N VAL A 86 16.74 -3.41 0.59
CA VAL A 86 15.67 -3.28 1.59
C VAL A 86 15.35 -4.63 2.26
N LYS A 87 15.42 -5.75 1.53
CA LYS A 87 15.31 -7.08 2.13
C LYS A 87 16.43 -7.35 3.14
N HIS A 88 17.67 -7.04 2.77
CA HIS A 88 18.82 -7.15 3.70
C HIS A 88 18.66 -6.25 4.92
N LEU A 89 18.17 -5.02 4.73
CA LEU A 89 17.83 -4.14 5.84
C LEU A 89 16.81 -4.79 6.79
N GLY A 90 15.76 -5.42 6.25
CA GLY A 90 14.78 -6.17 7.05
C GLY A 90 15.41 -7.30 7.86
N TYR A 91 16.31 -8.09 7.26
CA TYR A 91 17.01 -9.16 7.98
C TYR A 91 17.87 -8.64 9.13
N TRP A 92 18.62 -7.55 8.91
CA TRP A 92 19.46 -6.96 9.95
C TRP A 92 18.65 -6.33 11.09
N ILE A 93 17.51 -5.71 10.77
CA ILE A 93 16.56 -5.24 11.79
C ILE A 93 16.07 -6.42 12.63
N GLY A 94 15.61 -7.51 11.99
CA GLY A 94 15.10 -8.69 12.69
C GLY A 94 16.15 -9.39 13.55
N ALA A 95 17.39 -9.49 13.05
CA ALA A 95 18.51 -10.02 13.83
C ALA A 95 18.82 -9.13 15.05
N SER A 96 18.87 -7.80 14.86
CA SER A 96 19.11 -6.84 15.94
C SER A 96 18.02 -6.87 17.02
N ASP A 97 16.75 -7.10 16.65
CA ASP A 97 15.64 -7.11 17.60
C ASP A 97 15.58 -8.42 18.42
N ALA A 98 16.09 -9.53 17.86
CA ALA A 98 15.94 -10.86 18.44
C ALA A 98 17.14 -11.35 19.24
N LEU A 99 18.34 -10.84 18.94
CA LEU A 99 19.55 -11.21 19.64
C LEU A 99 19.71 -10.40 20.95
N PRO A 100 20.42 -10.93 21.96
CA PRO A 100 20.72 -10.19 23.17
C PRO A 100 21.44 -8.85 22.87
N PRO A 101 21.16 -7.76 23.61
CA PRO A 101 21.75 -6.44 23.32
C PRO A 101 23.28 -6.36 23.39
N ASP A 102 23.91 -7.26 24.14
CA ASP A 102 25.36 -7.37 24.32
C ASP A 102 26.03 -8.32 23.31
N MET A 103 25.23 -9.01 22.50
CA MET A 103 25.73 -9.92 21.48
C MET A 103 26.27 -9.12 20.27
N GLU A 104 27.55 -9.32 19.96
CA GLU A 104 28.26 -8.63 18.86
C GLU A 104 27.48 -8.69 17.54
N GLN A 105 26.85 -9.82 17.24
CA GLN A 105 26.03 -10.05 16.05
C GLN A 105 24.81 -9.10 15.97
N GLY A 106 24.14 -8.87 17.09
CA GLY A 106 23.01 -7.95 17.18
C GLY A 106 23.46 -6.51 16.99
N ILE A 107 24.59 -6.15 17.61
CA ILE A 107 25.23 -4.83 17.48
C ILE A 107 25.62 -4.56 16.03
N ASP A 108 26.33 -5.50 15.38
CA ASP A 108 26.76 -5.36 13.99
C ASP A 108 25.58 -5.23 13.02
N SER A 109 24.51 -6.01 13.25
CA SER A 109 23.28 -5.92 12.46
C SER A 109 22.59 -4.57 12.64
N SER A 110 22.53 -4.06 13.87
CA SER A 110 21.99 -2.73 14.17
C SER A 110 22.78 -1.63 13.45
N ILE A 111 24.12 -1.66 13.54
CA ILE A 111 25.02 -0.72 12.86
C ILE A 111 24.84 -0.79 11.34
N ALA A 112 24.76 -2.00 10.78
CA ALA A 112 24.56 -2.19 9.34
C ALA A 112 23.20 -1.66 8.88
N ALA A 113 22.13 -1.95 9.62
CA ALA A 113 20.78 -1.45 9.35
C ALA A 113 20.75 0.08 9.33
N GLU A 114 21.27 0.74 10.36
CA GLU A 114 21.31 2.20 10.43
C GLU A 114 22.12 2.82 9.29
N THR A 115 23.32 2.27 9.04
CA THR A 115 24.23 2.77 8.01
C THR A 115 23.60 2.67 6.62
N ILE A 116 23.02 1.52 6.28
CA ILE A 116 22.44 1.29 4.95
C ILE A 116 21.09 1.99 4.80
N ALA A 117 20.25 2.05 5.84
CA ALA A 117 19.01 2.83 5.78
C ALA A 117 19.29 4.31 5.52
N GLN A 118 20.27 4.91 6.20
CA GLN A 118 20.66 6.30 5.96
C GLN A 118 21.29 6.50 4.57
N SER A 119 21.98 5.50 4.01
CA SER A 119 22.50 5.56 2.65
C SER A 119 21.41 5.46 1.58
N LEU A 120 20.41 4.61 1.78
CA LEU A 120 19.31 4.39 0.83
C LEU A 120 18.23 5.48 0.93
N PHE A 121 17.99 5.96 2.14
CA PHE A 121 16.91 6.87 2.49
C PHE A 121 17.46 8.11 3.19
N PRO A 122 18.12 9.02 2.45
CA PRO A 122 18.68 10.23 3.04
C PRO A 122 17.65 11.11 3.77
N PHE A 123 16.36 10.99 3.46
CA PHE A 123 15.28 11.68 4.17
C PHE A 123 15.14 11.26 5.65
N LEU A 124 15.72 10.12 6.07
CA LEU A 124 15.81 9.72 7.47
C LEU A 124 16.85 10.54 8.24
N LYS A 125 17.84 11.13 7.55
CA LYS A 125 18.87 11.95 8.19
C LYS A 125 18.28 13.25 8.70
N SER A 126 18.84 13.80 9.77
CA SER A 126 18.59 15.18 10.21
C SER A 126 17.13 15.47 10.58
N SER A 127 16.50 14.58 11.36
CA SER A 127 15.17 14.83 11.91
C SER A 127 15.20 16.02 12.87
N THR A 128 14.30 16.99 12.73
CA THR A 128 14.22 18.12 13.69
C THR A 128 13.78 17.67 15.08
N ARG A 129 13.11 16.52 15.20
CA ARG A 129 12.72 15.93 16.48
C ARG A 129 13.91 15.39 17.27
N ASN A 130 14.95 14.93 16.58
CA ASN A 130 16.19 14.45 17.20
C ASN A 130 17.40 14.75 16.32
N PRO A 131 17.88 16.02 16.29
CA PRO A 131 18.93 16.45 15.35
C PRO A 131 20.28 15.74 15.54
N GLU A 132 20.56 15.32 16.77
CA GLU A 132 21.83 14.68 17.17
C GLU A 132 21.78 13.14 17.05
N SER A 133 20.68 12.58 16.54
CA SER A 133 20.54 11.12 16.43
C SER A 133 21.51 10.53 15.42
N VAL A 134 22.28 9.54 15.87
CA VAL A 134 23.09 8.68 15.00
C VAL A 134 22.33 7.40 14.56
N THR A 135 21.12 7.18 15.09
CA THR A 135 20.26 6.02 14.81
C THR A 135 18.83 6.41 14.39
N PRO A 136 18.66 7.22 13.32
CA PRO A 136 17.35 7.73 12.94
C PRO A 136 16.35 6.65 12.51
N LEU A 137 16.81 5.49 12.02
CA LEU A 137 15.91 4.39 11.68
C LEU A 137 15.28 3.79 12.95
N ALA A 138 16.09 3.51 13.97
CA ALA A 138 15.63 3.03 15.26
C ALA A 138 14.75 4.07 15.96
N ASP A 139 15.07 5.36 15.86
CA ASP A 139 14.25 6.44 16.43
C ASP A 139 12.86 6.50 15.79
N LEU A 140 12.79 6.38 14.45
CA LEU A 140 11.51 6.30 13.74
C LEU A 140 10.69 5.10 14.24
N ARG A 141 11.30 3.91 14.34
CA ARG A 141 10.61 2.70 14.83
C ARG A 141 10.14 2.85 16.28
N LYS A 142 10.96 3.44 17.15
CA LYS A 142 10.64 3.71 18.57
C LYS A 142 9.54 4.76 18.74
N SER A 143 9.30 5.61 17.74
CA SER A 143 8.23 6.61 17.78
C SER A 143 6.83 6.00 17.69
N TYR A 144 6.71 4.74 17.25
CA TYR A 144 5.42 4.05 17.15
C TYR A 144 4.96 3.62 18.54
N LYS A 145 3.69 3.90 18.85
CA LYS A 145 3.07 3.47 20.11
C LYS A 145 2.66 2.00 19.99
N PRO A 146 3.21 1.07 20.80
CA PRO A 146 2.89 -0.35 20.67
C PRO A 146 1.39 -0.65 20.77
N GLY A 147 0.89 -1.51 19.89
CA GLY A 147 -0.52 -1.92 19.84
C GLY A 147 -1.52 -0.83 19.45
N SER A 148 -1.05 0.37 19.10
CA SER A 148 -1.93 1.46 18.70
C SER A 148 -2.51 1.27 17.31
N ARG A 149 -3.76 1.72 17.15
CA ARG A 149 -4.49 1.74 15.89
C ARG A 149 -4.99 3.15 15.62
N GLY A 150 -4.93 3.63 14.38
CA GLY A 150 -5.42 4.98 14.07
C GLY A 150 -5.53 5.29 12.59
N ILE A 151 -6.12 6.45 12.32
CA ILE A 151 -6.33 7.00 10.98
C ILE A 151 -5.34 8.12 10.73
N ILE A 152 -4.80 8.19 9.52
CA ILE A 152 -3.97 9.29 9.05
C ILE A 152 -4.63 9.90 7.83
N ILE A 153 -4.89 11.20 7.87
CA ILE A 153 -5.45 11.95 6.75
C ILE A 153 -4.40 12.96 6.31
N PRO A 154 -3.78 12.78 5.14
CA PRO A 154 -2.93 13.82 4.55
C PRO A 154 -3.78 15.01 4.11
N VAL A 155 -3.47 16.21 4.61
CA VAL A 155 -4.20 17.45 4.34
C VAL A 155 -3.20 18.55 4.04
N GLY A 156 -3.42 19.27 2.94
CA GLY A 156 -2.50 20.31 2.48
C GLY A 156 -2.79 20.74 1.04
N GLY A 157 -2.00 21.68 0.52
CA GLY A 157 -2.09 22.10 -0.88
C GLY A 157 -3.34 22.91 -1.26
N GLY A 158 -4.09 23.43 -0.27
CA GLY A 158 -5.17 24.41 -0.49
C GLY A 158 -6.48 24.11 0.22
N GLU A 159 -7.40 25.08 0.16
CA GLU A 159 -8.68 25.06 0.90
C GLU A 159 -9.59 23.88 0.55
N GLN A 160 -9.53 23.37 -0.68
CA GLN A 160 -10.34 22.22 -1.09
C GLN A 160 -9.96 20.94 -0.32
N SER A 161 -8.66 20.70 -0.10
CA SER A 161 -8.20 19.56 0.70
C SER A 161 -8.69 19.67 2.14
N VAL A 162 -8.59 20.87 2.73
CA VAL A 162 -9.09 21.17 4.08
C VAL A 162 -10.59 20.92 4.18
N ARG A 163 -11.36 21.41 3.20
CA ARG A 163 -12.81 21.22 3.13
C ARG A 163 -13.20 19.74 3.12
N TYR A 164 -12.61 18.94 2.22
CA TYR A 164 -12.94 17.52 2.11
C TYR A 164 -12.49 16.75 3.35
N ALA A 165 -11.31 17.04 3.90
CA ALA A 165 -10.87 16.44 5.15
C ALA A 165 -11.88 16.70 6.27
N CYS A 166 -12.43 17.92 6.36
CA CYS A 166 -13.48 18.23 7.32
C CYS A 166 -14.77 17.43 7.07
N HIS A 167 -15.20 17.27 5.81
CA HIS A 167 -16.35 16.41 5.45
C HIS A 167 -16.13 14.96 5.89
N LEU A 168 -14.95 14.41 5.64
CA LEU A 168 -14.57 13.06 6.08
C LEU A 168 -14.59 12.96 7.60
N ILE A 169 -13.92 13.87 8.32
CA ILE A 169 -13.81 13.86 9.78
C ILE A 169 -15.20 13.89 10.44
N VAL A 170 -16.09 14.79 9.99
CA VAL A 170 -17.44 14.87 10.58
C VAL A 170 -18.27 13.63 10.27
N SER A 171 -18.12 13.05 9.08
CA SER A 171 -18.81 11.79 8.72
C SER A 171 -18.32 10.63 9.59
N LEU A 172 -17.00 10.51 9.78
CA LEU A 172 -16.41 9.47 10.65
C LEU A 172 -16.87 9.60 12.10
N ARG A 173 -16.90 10.81 12.66
CA ARG A 173 -17.20 11.05 14.07
C ARG A 173 -18.69 11.08 14.40
N HIS A 174 -19.51 11.71 13.56
CA HIS A 174 -20.92 11.95 13.85
C HIS A 174 -21.87 10.95 13.21
N VAL A 175 -21.53 10.42 12.04
CA VAL A 175 -22.42 9.48 11.32
C VAL A 175 -22.00 8.05 11.63
N LEU A 176 -20.72 7.73 11.43
CA LEU A 176 -20.20 6.39 11.65
C LEU A 176 -19.80 6.13 13.10
N HIS A 177 -19.68 7.18 13.92
CA HIS A 177 -19.26 7.10 15.32
C HIS A 177 -17.93 6.33 15.53
N SER A 178 -17.00 6.45 14.59
CA SER A 178 -15.64 5.92 14.71
C SER A 178 -14.94 6.55 15.90
N LYS A 179 -14.19 5.72 16.65
CA LYS A 179 -13.42 6.14 17.83
C LYS A 179 -11.91 6.03 17.61
N LEU A 180 -11.48 5.64 16.41
CA LEU A 180 -10.06 5.63 16.08
C LEU A 180 -9.48 7.04 16.21
N PRO A 181 -8.32 7.20 16.88
CA PRO A 181 -7.61 8.47 16.88
C PRO A 181 -7.21 8.86 15.46
N ILE A 182 -7.27 10.16 15.15
CA ILE A 182 -6.98 10.72 13.83
C ILE A 182 -5.72 11.59 13.93
N GLN A 183 -4.76 11.36 13.04
CA GLN A 183 -3.64 12.26 12.77
C GLN A 183 -3.84 12.97 11.43
N ILE A 184 -3.82 14.29 11.45
CA ILE A 184 -3.81 15.15 10.26
C ILE A 184 -2.37 15.40 9.86
N ALA A 185 -1.92 14.80 8.77
CA ALA A 185 -0.54 14.90 8.30
C ALA A 185 -0.40 16.01 7.25
N TYR A 186 0.64 16.83 7.37
CA TYR A 186 0.92 17.97 6.48
C TYR A 186 2.42 18.24 6.38
N ALA A 187 2.87 19.01 5.39
CA ALA A 187 4.29 19.31 5.14
C ALA A 187 4.66 20.78 5.42
N GLY A 188 4.74 21.14 6.71
CA GLY A 188 5.05 22.49 7.17
C GLY A 188 3.92 23.51 6.99
N ASP A 189 4.12 24.72 7.52
CA ASP A 189 3.08 25.75 7.59
C ASP A 189 2.62 26.29 6.23
N GLU A 190 3.47 26.24 5.21
CA GLU A 190 3.11 26.61 3.84
C GLU A 190 2.12 25.61 3.20
N ASP A 191 2.15 24.35 3.63
CA ASP A 191 1.23 23.32 3.15
C ASP A 191 -0.11 23.34 3.90
N LEU A 192 -0.06 23.49 5.23
CA LEU A 192 -1.25 23.62 6.08
C LEU A 192 -1.08 24.71 7.16
N PRO A 193 -1.45 25.97 6.85
CA PRO A 193 -1.29 27.10 7.75
C PRO A 193 -2.02 26.94 9.10
N PRO A 194 -1.55 27.62 10.17
CA PRO A 194 -2.20 27.60 11.49
C PRO A 194 -3.72 27.92 11.46
N LYS A 195 -4.17 28.81 10.55
CA LYS A 195 -5.60 29.12 10.37
C LYS A 195 -6.41 27.87 10.02
N HIS A 196 -5.94 27.08 9.05
CA HIS A 196 -6.63 25.86 8.63
C HIS A 196 -6.56 24.77 9.71
N ARG A 197 -5.43 24.64 10.42
CA ARG A 197 -5.33 23.71 11.55
C ARG A 197 -6.34 24.07 12.66
N SER A 198 -6.46 25.35 12.99
CA SER A 198 -7.44 25.85 13.97
C SER A 198 -8.89 25.59 13.51
N MET A 199 -9.15 25.73 12.21
CA MET A 199 -10.47 25.45 11.62
C MET A 199 -10.84 23.96 11.73
N ILE A 200 -9.92 23.06 11.36
CA ILE A 200 -10.12 21.60 11.51
C ILE A 200 -10.29 21.26 13.00
N GLN A 201 -9.45 21.81 13.89
CA GLN A 201 -9.55 21.59 15.34
C GLN A 201 -10.87 22.10 15.95
N GLY A 202 -11.48 23.13 15.34
CA GLY A 202 -12.75 23.71 15.74
C GLY A 202 -13.98 22.91 15.33
N LEU A 203 -13.83 21.79 14.60
CA LEU A 203 -14.94 20.93 14.24
C LEU A 203 -15.62 20.37 15.48
N ARG A 204 -16.90 20.72 15.66
CA ARG A 204 -17.72 20.31 16.81
C ARG A 204 -17.68 18.79 16.94
N GLY A 205 -17.32 18.28 18.12
CA GLY A 205 -17.33 16.83 18.44
C GLY A 205 -16.24 15.99 17.75
N ALA A 206 -15.28 16.63 17.08
CA ALA A 206 -14.12 15.97 16.47
C ALA A 206 -12.80 16.61 16.94
N THR A 207 -12.73 17.09 18.19
CA THR A 207 -11.61 17.90 18.70
C THR A 207 -10.42 17.06 19.18
N ASP A 208 -10.44 15.74 19.01
CA ASP A 208 -9.43 14.80 19.52
C ASP A 208 -8.31 14.48 18.51
N MET A 209 -8.18 15.31 17.47
CA MET A 209 -7.20 15.12 16.40
C MET A 209 -5.81 15.63 16.78
N GLU A 210 -4.80 14.99 16.22
CA GLU A 210 -3.41 15.41 16.34
C GLU A 210 -2.89 15.90 14.98
N PHE A 211 -2.07 16.95 14.98
CA PHE A 211 -1.43 17.46 13.78
C PHE A 211 0.00 16.93 13.68
N LEU A 212 0.33 16.31 12.55
CA LEU A 212 1.62 15.70 12.26
C LEU A 212 2.32 16.46 11.14
N ASP A 213 3.27 17.30 11.51
CA ASP A 213 4.19 17.88 10.52
C ASP A 213 5.20 16.81 10.08
N VAL A 214 5.08 16.34 8.85
CA VAL A 214 5.96 15.33 8.25
C VAL A 214 7.40 15.83 8.16
N LEU A 215 7.60 17.14 7.97
CA LEU A 215 8.92 17.75 7.86
C LEU A 215 9.61 17.89 9.23
N SER A 216 8.87 17.72 10.32
CA SER A 216 9.49 17.57 11.63
C SER A 216 10.24 16.23 11.76
N VAL A 217 9.81 15.21 11.01
CA VAL A 217 10.37 13.84 11.07
C VAL A 217 11.41 13.63 10.00
N PHE A 218 11.14 14.03 8.76
CA PHE A 218 12.00 13.75 7.62
C PHE A 218 12.62 15.00 7.02
N ASN A 219 13.89 14.89 6.61
CA ASN A 219 14.58 15.96 5.92
C ASN A 219 13.98 16.19 4.52
N ASN A 220 13.57 17.42 4.25
CA ASN A 220 12.88 17.82 3.03
C ASN A 220 13.80 18.03 1.81
N GLU A 221 15.13 18.04 1.97
CA GLU A 221 16.10 18.27 0.88
C GLU A 221 15.87 17.33 -0.32
N THR A 222 15.61 16.05 -0.03
CA THR A 222 15.33 15.03 -1.07
C THR A 222 13.84 14.82 -1.32
N LEU A 223 12.98 15.24 -0.40
CA LEU A 223 11.53 15.01 -0.52
C LEU A 223 10.83 16.11 -1.33
N LYS A 224 11.15 17.38 -1.07
CA LYS A 224 10.49 18.56 -1.68
C LYS A 224 8.96 18.40 -1.69
N LEU A 225 8.36 18.21 -0.51
CA LEU A 225 6.94 17.84 -0.39
C LEU A 225 5.96 18.99 -0.63
N GLN A 226 6.37 20.25 -0.43
CA GLN A 226 5.51 21.39 -0.69
C GLN A 226 5.06 21.40 -2.15
N GLY A 227 3.74 21.41 -2.37
CA GLY A 227 3.14 21.36 -3.71
C GLY A 227 3.32 20.03 -4.45
N ALA A 228 3.87 18.98 -3.82
CA ALA A 228 4.10 17.67 -4.44
C ALA A 228 2.85 16.76 -4.46
N GLY A 229 1.70 17.28 -4.03
CA GLY A 229 0.42 16.58 -4.05
C GLY A 229 0.47 15.26 -3.29
N TRP A 230 0.34 14.14 -4.01
CA TRP A 230 0.24 12.82 -3.43
C TRP A 230 1.52 12.30 -2.77
N ALA A 231 2.68 12.90 -3.05
CA ALA A 231 3.97 12.41 -2.57
C ALA A 231 4.06 12.33 -1.04
N ILE A 232 3.27 13.12 -0.30
CA ILE A 232 3.26 13.12 1.16
C ILE A 232 2.75 11.80 1.76
N LYS A 233 1.88 11.04 1.08
CA LYS A 233 1.13 9.93 1.69
C LYS A 233 2.02 8.86 2.34
N PRO A 234 3.08 8.33 1.69
CA PRO A 234 3.95 7.32 2.32
C PRO A 234 4.70 7.87 3.54
N PHE A 235 5.12 9.14 3.48
CA PHE A 235 5.81 9.79 4.59
C PHE A 235 4.86 10.08 5.76
N ALA A 236 3.62 10.48 5.49
CA ALA A 236 2.58 10.60 6.51
C ALA A 236 2.33 9.27 7.22
N LEU A 237 2.25 8.16 6.48
CA LEU A 237 2.03 6.84 7.04
C LEU A 237 3.23 6.37 7.87
N LEU A 238 4.45 6.52 7.35
CA LEU A 238 5.69 6.19 8.07
C LEU A 238 5.83 7.01 9.36
N SER A 239 5.69 8.32 9.30
CA SER A 239 5.89 9.22 10.45
C SER A 239 4.77 9.20 11.50
N SER A 240 3.64 8.57 11.19
CA SER A 240 2.52 8.44 12.13
C SER A 240 2.90 7.62 13.36
N ARG A 241 2.31 7.96 14.51
CA ARG A 241 2.62 7.24 15.76
C ARG A 241 1.92 5.88 15.86
N PHE A 242 1.01 5.59 14.94
CA PHE A 242 0.21 4.37 14.99
C PHE A 242 1.03 3.18 14.51
N GLU A 243 1.01 2.09 15.26
CA GLU A 243 1.61 0.83 14.82
C GLU A 243 0.79 0.23 13.67
N LYS A 244 -0.54 0.25 13.81
CA LYS A 244 -1.49 -0.17 12.77
C LYS A 244 -2.26 1.05 12.28
N ALA A 245 -2.18 1.33 11.01
CA ALA A 245 -2.58 2.61 10.46
C ALA A 245 -3.47 2.44 9.24
N ILE A 246 -4.53 3.26 9.15
CA ILE A 246 -5.34 3.44 7.95
C ILE A 246 -5.03 4.84 7.41
N LEU A 247 -4.32 4.92 6.29
CA LEU A 247 -4.21 6.16 5.52
C LEU A 247 -5.51 6.35 4.73
N ILE A 248 -6.08 7.55 4.76
CA ILE A 248 -7.32 7.89 4.06
C ILE A 248 -7.15 9.22 3.32
N ASP A 249 -7.48 9.25 2.03
CA ASP A 249 -7.58 10.49 1.26
C ASP A 249 -8.65 11.43 1.83
N ALA A 250 -8.38 12.74 1.78
CA ALA A 250 -9.27 13.75 2.33
C ALA A 250 -10.71 13.68 1.79
N ASP A 251 -10.90 13.15 0.58
CA ASP A 251 -12.19 13.03 -0.09
C ASP A 251 -12.70 11.58 -0.23
N ALA A 252 -12.18 10.65 0.57
CA ALA A 252 -12.82 9.36 0.73
C ALA A 252 -14.16 9.50 1.49
N VAL A 253 -15.12 8.62 1.19
CA VAL A 253 -16.41 8.53 1.87
C VAL A 253 -16.62 7.11 2.33
N PHE A 254 -16.86 6.91 3.62
CA PHE A 254 -17.07 5.60 4.23
C PHE A 254 -18.56 5.31 4.46
N LEU A 255 -18.96 4.06 4.26
CA LEU A 255 -20.29 3.54 4.62
C LEU A 255 -20.25 2.54 5.78
N GLN A 256 -19.05 2.17 6.23
CA GLN A 256 -18.85 1.40 7.45
C GLN A 256 -17.75 2.05 8.29
N LYS A 257 -17.74 1.74 9.57
CA LYS A 257 -16.66 2.12 10.49
C LYS A 257 -15.29 1.64 9.94
N PRO A 258 -14.30 2.53 9.74
CA PRO A 258 -12.98 2.14 9.23
C PRO A 258 -12.27 1.09 10.08
N GLU A 259 -12.62 0.97 11.37
CA GLU A 259 -12.13 -0.05 12.30
C GLU A 259 -12.18 -1.47 11.72
N ILE A 260 -13.21 -1.78 10.91
CA ILE A 260 -13.39 -3.11 10.34
C ILE A 260 -12.24 -3.53 9.42
N LEU A 261 -11.50 -2.58 8.85
CA LEU A 261 -10.32 -2.84 8.02
C LEU A 261 -9.23 -3.59 8.79
N PHE A 262 -9.11 -3.38 10.10
CA PHE A 262 -8.15 -4.09 10.94
C PHE A 262 -8.53 -5.54 11.23
N ASP A 263 -9.78 -5.91 10.93
CA ASP A 263 -10.30 -7.27 11.14
C ASP A 263 -10.43 -8.03 9.80
N HIS A 264 -10.17 -7.38 8.68
CA HIS A 264 -10.19 -8.02 7.37
C HIS A 264 -9.02 -8.97 7.19
N LYS A 265 -9.32 -10.16 6.65
CA LYS A 265 -8.33 -11.23 6.42
C LYS A 265 -7.07 -10.76 5.68
N PRO A 266 -7.14 -9.99 4.57
CA PRO A 266 -5.94 -9.43 3.93
C PRO A 266 -5.00 -8.69 4.91
N PHE A 267 -5.55 -7.84 5.77
CA PHE A 267 -4.77 -7.11 6.76
C PHE A 267 -4.24 -8.02 7.88
N VAL A 268 -5.11 -8.88 8.44
CA VAL A 268 -4.73 -9.76 9.55
C VAL A 268 -3.63 -10.74 9.14
N GLU A 269 -3.70 -11.29 7.93
CA GLU A 269 -2.72 -12.26 7.46
C GLU A 269 -1.46 -11.59 6.91
N LYS A 270 -1.60 -10.54 6.07
CA LYS A 270 -0.46 -9.97 5.35
C LYS A 270 0.12 -8.71 5.97
N GLY A 271 -0.62 -8.02 6.83
CA GLY A 271 -0.21 -6.77 7.45
C GLY A 271 -0.22 -5.55 6.51
N ALA A 272 -0.44 -5.73 5.21
CA ALA A 272 -0.67 -4.65 4.25
C ALA A 272 -1.89 -4.98 3.39
N TYR A 273 -2.90 -4.12 3.43
CA TYR A 273 -4.16 -4.30 2.70
C TYR A 273 -4.40 -3.11 1.77
N LEU A 274 -4.50 -3.42 0.48
CA LEU A 274 -4.61 -2.48 -0.63
C LEU A 274 -5.93 -2.64 -1.38
N PHE A 275 -6.28 -1.65 -2.21
CA PHE A 275 -7.54 -1.61 -2.96
C PHE A 275 -7.28 -1.48 -4.44
N HIS A 276 -8.08 -2.17 -5.25
CA HIS A 276 -7.84 -2.25 -6.68
C HIS A 276 -8.43 -1.04 -7.42
N ASP A 277 -7.68 -0.45 -8.36
CA ASP A 277 -8.26 0.54 -9.28
C ASP A 277 -9.17 -0.16 -10.31
N ARG A 278 -9.61 0.60 -11.30
CA ARG A 278 -10.55 0.20 -12.35
C ARG A 278 -9.81 -0.57 -13.43
N LEU A 279 -10.46 -1.61 -13.93
CA LEU A 279 -10.00 -2.33 -15.13
C LEU A 279 -10.25 -1.51 -16.40
N LEU A 280 -9.36 -0.55 -16.65
CA LEU A 280 -9.39 0.35 -17.80
C LEU A 280 -8.16 0.21 -18.69
N TRP A 281 -8.34 0.61 -19.95
CA TRP A 281 -7.26 0.88 -20.91
C TRP A 281 -6.24 -0.26 -21.05
N LYS A 282 -6.74 -1.47 -21.29
CA LYS A 282 -5.91 -2.64 -21.59
C LYS A 282 -4.92 -2.33 -22.72
N ASP A 283 -3.67 -2.78 -22.55
CA ASP A 283 -2.56 -2.64 -23.51
C ASP A 283 -2.16 -1.19 -23.86
N ARG A 284 -2.70 -0.16 -23.16
CA ARG A 284 -2.44 1.26 -23.48
C ARG A 284 -1.00 1.72 -23.19
N TYR A 285 -0.32 1.08 -22.23
CA TYR A 285 0.99 1.54 -21.75
C TYR A 285 2.04 0.42 -21.80
N PRO A 286 2.42 -0.07 -22.98
CA PRO A 286 3.29 -1.24 -23.12
C PRO A 286 4.68 -1.03 -22.50
N GLU A 287 5.27 0.16 -22.64
CA GLU A 287 6.59 0.46 -22.05
C GLU A 287 6.62 0.32 -20.54
N ARG A 288 5.53 0.69 -19.87
CA ARG A 288 5.35 0.54 -18.43
C ARG A 288 5.33 -0.91 -18.00
N HIS A 289 4.61 -1.76 -18.74
CA HIS A 289 4.52 -3.18 -18.46
C HIS A 289 5.86 -3.89 -18.70
N ILE A 290 6.57 -3.52 -19.78
CA ILE A 290 7.94 -3.99 -20.04
C ILE A 290 8.85 -3.60 -18.87
N TRP A 291 8.77 -2.35 -18.42
CA TRP A 291 9.56 -1.87 -17.28
C TRP A 291 9.24 -2.64 -15.99
N TRP A 292 7.96 -2.88 -15.66
CA TRP A 292 7.60 -3.70 -14.51
C TRP A 292 8.15 -5.13 -14.61
N LYS A 293 8.09 -5.77 -15.78
CA LYS A 293 8.65 -7.13 -15.99
C LYS A 293 10.17 -7.16 -15.82
N ASP A 294 10.86 -6.09 -16.19
CA ASP A 294 12.30 -5.95 -15.99
C ASP A 294 12.68 -5.72 -14.52
N GLN A 295 11.90 -4.91 -13.80
CA GLN A 295 12.18 -4.59 -12.39
C GLN A 295 11.67 -5.66 -11.42
N ILE A 296 10.55 -6.33 -11.67
CA ILE A 296 10.00 -7.39 -10.82
C ILE A 296 10.55 -8.74 -11.28
N LYS A 297 11.77 -9.05 -10.84
CA LYS A 297 12.48 -10.28 -11.26
C LYS A 297 11.98 -11.54 -10.58
N GLN A 298 11.36 -11.41 -9.41
CA GLN A 298 10.80 -12.51 -8.61
C GLN A 298 9.37 -12.15 -8.20
N PRO A 299 8.38 -12.35 -9.10
CA PRO A 299 6.99 -12.02 -8.78
C PRO A 299 6.44 -12.94 -7.68
N SER A 300 5.76 -12.33 -6.71
CA SER A 300 5.09 -13.01 -5.60
C SER A 300 3.83 -13.74 -6.07
N PRO A 301 3.25 -14.62 -5.23
CA PRO A 301 1.95 -15.23 -5.53
C PRO A 301 0.83 -14.20 -5.75
N GLU A 302 0.92 -13.01 -5.16
CA GLU A 302 -0.08 -11.96 -5.33
C GLU A 302 -0.11 -11.45 -6.78
N MET A 303 1.05 -11.35 -7.43
CA MET A 303 1.15 -10.94 -8.83
C MET A 303 0.41 -11.90 -9.79
N SER A 304 0.18 -13.15 -9.40
CA SER A 304 -0.60 -14.10 -10.21
C SER A 304 -2.10 -13.78 -10.25
N LYS A 305 -2.59 -12.99 -9.28
CA LYS A 305 -3.98 -12.51 -9.20
C LYS A 305 -4.18 -11.17 -9.94
N SER A 306 -3.09 -10.43 -10.15
CA SER A 306 -3.11 -9.08 -10.75
C SER A 306 -3.43 -9.12 -12.24
N LYS A 307 -4.53 -8.47 -12.63
CA LYS A 307 -4.90 -8.24 -14.03
C LYS A 307 -4.02 -7.20 -14.72
N VAL A 308 -3.40 -6.30 -13.98
CA VAL A 308 -2.39 -5.39 -14.54
C VAL A 308 -1.16 -6.19 -14.97
N TRP A 309 -0.72 -7.14 -14.13
CA TRP A 309 0.44 -7.97 -14.42
C TRP A 309 0.20 -9.06 -15.47
N MET A 310 -0.98 -9.68 -15.45
CA MET A 310 -1.33 -10.84 -16.27
C MET A 310 -2.03 -10.44 -17.58
N ASP A 311 -2.89 -9.42 -17.54
CA ASP A 311 -3.76 -9.03 -18.66
C ASP A 311 -3.42 -7.63 -19.22
N HIS A 312 -2.38 -6.96 -18.72
CA HIS A 312 -1.93 -5.63 -19.16
C HIS A 312 -2.97 -4.50 -19.02
N TYR A 313 -3.79 -4.52 -17.97
CA TYR A 313 -4.58 -3.35 -17.57
C TYR A 313 -3.70 -2.22 -17.04
N SER A 314 -4.24 -1.00 -16.98
CA SER A 314 -3.39 0.19 -16.78
C SER A 314 -3.02 0.54 -15.34
N GLU A 315 -3.90 0.33 -14.38
CA GLU A 315 -3.74 0.83 -13.01
C GLU A 315 -4.17 -0.29 -12.05
N GLU A 316 -3.31 -0.62 -11.07
CA GLU A 316 -3.57 -1.74 -10.17
C GLU A 316 -4.18 -1.26 -8.86
N CYS A 317 -3.71 -0.11 -8.34
CA CYS A 317 -4.00 0.33 -6.99
C CYS A 317 -4.77 1.65 -6.95
N ASP A 318 -5.87 1.69 -6.20
CA ASP A 318 -6.42 2.94 -5.69
C ASP A 318 -5.80 3.22 -4.31
N SER A 319 -5.02 4.30 -4.22
CA SER A 319 -4.37 4.73 -2.96
C SER A 319 -5.22 5.68 -2.12
N GLY A 320 -6.54 5.72 -2.36
CA GLY A 320 -7.51 6.43 -1.53
C GLY A 320 -7.58 5.93 -0.09
N VAL A 321 -7.36 4.62 0.11
CA VAL A 321 -7.19 4.01 1.42
C VAL A 321 -6.03 3.02 1.35
N VAL A 322 -5.14 3.08 2.34
CA VAL A 322 -4.04 2.11 2.49
C VAL A 322 -3.96 1.70 3.95
N VAL A 323 -3.94 0.38 4.23
CA VAL A 323 -3.93 -0.14 5.60
C VAL A 323 -2.67 -0.94 5.85
N VAL A 324 -1.91 -0.58 6.89
CA VAL A 324 -0.61 -1.21 7.18
C VAL A 324 -0.38 -1.49 8.66
N ASP A 325 0.35 -2.55 8.93
CA ASP A 325 0.86 -2.97 10.24
C ASP A 325 2.38 -2.76 10.27
N LYS A 326 2.80 -1.59 10.77
CA LYS A 326 4.22 -1.18 10.81
C LYS A 326 5.02 -1.94 11.87
N SER A 327 4.38 -2.75 12.72
CA SER A 327 5.12 -3.64 13.63
C SER A 327 5.78 -4.80 12.88
N ARG A 328 5.28 -5.15 11.69
CA ARG A 328 5.85 -6.20 10.87
C ARG A 328 7.05 -5.63 10.11
N ILE A 329 8.22 -6.21 10.36
CA ILE A 329 9.49 -5.72 9.78
C ILE A 329 9.41 -5.67 8.25
N SER A 330 8.85 -6.71 7.61
CA SER A 330 8.65 -6.77 6.16
C SER A 330 7.81 -5.62 5.62
N VAL A 331 6.68 -5.32 6.26
CA VAL A 331 5.79 -4.19 5.89
C VAL A 331 6.50 -2.86 6.13
N PHE A 332 7.20 -2.70 7.26
CA PHE A 332 7.93 -1.47 7.57
C PHE A 332 9.02 -1.18 6.54
N VAL A 333 9.86 -2.15 6.18
CA VAL A 333 10.92 -1.92 5.19
C VAL A 333 10.34 -1.76 3.78
N GLY A 334 9.23 -2.44 3.47
CA GLY A 334 8.48 -2.19 2.24
C GLY A 334 7.96 -0.75 2.15
N LEU A 335 7.44 -0.18 3.25
CA LEU A 335 7.03 1.23 3.30
C LEU A 335 8.20 2.20 3.08
N LEU A 336 9.43 1.87 3.52
CA LEU A 336 10.61 2.67 3.19
C LEU A 336 10.88 2.67 1.68
N HIS A 337 10.67 1.55 1.00
CA HIS A 337 10.75 1.48 -0.47
C HIS A 337 9.65 2.32 -1.14
N VAL A 338 8.40 2.20 -0.68
CA VAL A 338 7.28 3.06 -1.16
C VAL A 338 7.63 4.55 -1.01
N ALA A 339 8.18 4.94 0.15
CA ALA A 339 8.61 6.30 0.41
C ALA A 339 9.77 6.75 -0.50
N TRP A 340 10.76 5.89 -0.71
CA TRP A 340 11.85 6.16 -1.66
C TRP A 340 11.34 6.44 -3.07
N GLN A 341 10.38 5.66 -3.56
CA GLN A 341 9.73 5.89 -4.86
C GLN A 341 9.03 7.26 -4.96
N ASN A 342 8.67 7.86 -3.82
CA ASN A 342 8.00 9.16 -3.73
C ASN A 342 8.95 10.31 -3.34
N THR A 343 10.26 10.07 -3.21
CA THR A 343 11.28 11.14 -3.16
C THR A 343 11.30 11.92 -4.48
N HIS A 344 11.77 13.18 -4.45
CA HIS A 344 11.61 14.10 -5.57
C HIS A 344 12.17 13.54 -6.88
N ASP A 345 13.45 13.19 -6.89
CA ASP A 345 14.10 12.80 -8.14
C ASP A 345 13.55 11.46 -8.65
N VAL A 346 13.26 10.50 -7.75
CA VAL A 346 12.69 9.20 -8.16
C VAL A 346 11.27 9.35 -8.72
N ARG A 347 10.42 10.17 -8.08
CA ARG A 347 9.04 10.34 -8.54
C ARG A 347 8.96 11.11 -9.86
N THR A 348 9.77 12.16 -10.02
CA THR A 348 9.79 12.96 -11.25
C THR A 348 10.44 12.22 -12.41
N ASP A 349 11.43 11.37 -12.12
CA ASP A 349 12.15 10.66 -13.18
C ASP A 349 11.44 9.41 -13.63
N VAL A 350 10.80 8.68 -12.71
CA VAL A 350 10.30 7.33 -12.97
C VAL A 350 8.86 7.14 -12.48
N THR A 351 8.63 7.21 -11.17
CA THR A 351 7.37 6.72 -10.56
C THR A 351 6.13 7.39 -11.17
N TYR A 352 6.14 8.72 -11.34
CA TYR A 352 4.96 9.45 -11.85
C TYR A 352 4.93 9.53 -13.38
N LYS A 353 6.02 9.12 -14.06
CA LYS A 353 6.02 8.95 -15.53
C LYS A 353 5.42 7.61 -15.94
N TYR A 354 5.65 6.57 -15.14
CA TYR A 354 5.16 5.22 -15.37
C TYR A 354 3.84 4.94 -14.64
N GLY A 355 3.56 5.63 -13.54
CA GLY A 355 2.31 5.54 -12.78
C GLY A 355 1.44 6.80 -12.91
N HIS A 356 0.38 6.85 -12.12
CA HIS A 356 -0.43 8.04 -11.91
C HIS A 356 -0.32 8.47 -10.44
N GLY A 357 0.62 9.37 -10.16
CA GLY A 357 0.95 9.76 -8.79
C GLY A 357 1.55 8.59 -7.99
N ASP A 358 1.22 8.52 -6.71
CA ASP A 358 1.76 7.55 -5.75
C ASP A 358 1.17 6.14 -5.89
N LYS A 359 0.04 5.98 -6.59
CA LYS A 359 -0.79 4.77 -6.62
C LYS A 359 0.00 3.46 -6.77
N GLU A 360 0.77 3.36 -7.84
CA GLU A 360 1.50 2.13 -8.15
C GLU A 360 2.70 1.88 -7.23
N SER A 361 3.17 2.92 -6.51
CA SER A 361 4.33 2.79 -5.63
C SER A 361 4.08 1.90 -4.43
N TRP A 362 2.83 1.79 -3.97
CA TRP A 362 2.43 1.01 -2.80
C TRP A 362 2.69 -0.48 -2.99
N TRP A 363 2.01 -1.10 -3.95
CA TRP A 363 2.20 -2.52 -4.23
C TRP A 363 3.59 -2.79 -4.80
N LEU A 364 4.13 -1.90 -5.64
CA LEU A 364 5.45 -2.10 -6.23
C LEU A 364 6.55 -2.08 -5.16
N GLY A 365 6.45 -1.20 -4.17
CA GLY A 365 7.39 -1.14 -3.06
C GLY A 365 7.34 -2.39 -2.18
N PHE A 366 6.13 -2.89 -1.87
CA PHE A 366 5.97 -4.15 -1.16
C PHE A 366 6.48 -5.35 -1.97
N GLU A 367 6.13 -5.42 -3.26
CA GLU A 367 6.54 -6.49 -4.17
C GLU A 367 8.07 -6.59 -4.30
N LEU A 368 8.73 -5.47 -4.59
CA LEU A 368 10.19 -5.45 -4.80
C LEU A 368 10.98 -5.69 -3.51
N SER A 369 10.44 -5.29 -2.36
CA SER A 369 11.04 -5.56 -1.05
C SER A 369 10.69 -6.93 -0.49
N GLY A 370 9.89 -7.73 -1.20
CA GLY A 370 9.41 -9.03 -0.72
C GLY A 370 8.47 -8.93 0.47
N SER A 371 7.87 -7.78 0.74
CA SER A 371 6.84 -7.66 1.79
C SER A 371 5.60 -8.47 1.43
N THR A 372 4.91 -8.96 2.45
CA THR A 372 3.55 -9.48 2.29
C THR A 372 2.56 -8.34 2.13
N TYR A 373 1.63 -8.48 1.19
CA TYR A 373 0.48 -7.60 0.99
C TYR A 373 -0.63 -8.38 0.30
N GLU A 374 -1.85 -7.88 0.37
CA GLU A 374 -2.98 -8.45 -0.38
C GLU A 374 -3.95 -7.33 -0.77
N PHE A 375 -4.49 -7.43 -1.98
CA PHE A 375 -5.53 -6.53 -2.45
C PHE A 375 -6.92 -6.99 -2.00
N GLU A 376 -7.89 -6.08 -2.05
CA GLU A 376 -9.29 -6.48 -1.98
C GLU A 376 -9.62 -7.49 -3.09
N ALA A 377 -10.53 -8.44 -2.84
CA ALA A 377 -10.79 -9.51 -3.79
C ALA A 377 -11.38 -9.03 -5.14
N GLN A 378 -11.97 -7.84 -5.16
CA GLN A 378 -12.77 -7.32 -6.27
C GLN A 378 -12.14 -6.05 -6.82
N TYR A 379 -11.88 -6.02 -8.14
CA TYR A 379 -11.47 -4.77 -8.80
C TYR A 379 -12.52 -3.66 -8.64
N GLY A 380 -12.06 -2.41 -8.72
CA GLY A 380 -12.85 -1.21 -8.45
C GLY A 380 -14.30 -1.28 -8.92
N SER A 381 -15.22 -1.14 -7.97
CA SER A 381 -16.66 -1.08 -8.20
C SER A 381 -17.11 0.36 -8.45
N ILE A 382 -18.37 0.58 -8.77
CA ILE A 382 -18.92 1.93 -8.93
C ILE A 382 -20.13 2.15 -8.02
N ILE A 383 -20.24 3.31 -7.40
CA ILE A 383 -21.46 3.83 -6.77
C ILE A 383 -21.91 5.07 -7.53
N GLY A 384 -23.20 5.18 -7.83
CA GLY A 384 -23.70 6.25 -8.69
C GLY A 384 -25.19 6.19 -8.98
N TRP A 385 -25.54 6.63 -10.18
CA TRP A 385 -26.91 6.71 -10.67
C TRP A 385 -27.13 5.75 -11.84
N GLY A 386 -28.33 5.19 -11.94
CA GLY A 386 -28.72 4.33 -13.04
C GLY A 386 -28.89 5.10 -14.35
N ASP A 387 -28.89 4.38 -15.46
CA ASP A 387 -29.20 4.87 -16.81
C ASP A 387 -30.61 5.49 -16.95
N SER A 388 -31.52 5.16 -16.04
CA SER A 388 -32.78 5.90 -15.88
C SER A 388 -33.21 5.96 -14.41
N PRO A 389 -33.69 7.11 -13.91
CA PRO A 389 -34.23 7.25 -12.55
C PRO A 389 -35.44 6.33 -12.26
N THR A 390 -36.11 5.84 -13.31
CA THR A 390 -37.35 5.04 -13.22
C THR A 390 -37.17 3.60 -13.72
N ALA A 391 -35.96 3.20 -14.12
CA ALA A 391 -35.72 1.85 -14.60
C ALA A 391 -35.92 0.82 -13.49
N LYS A 392 -36.91 -0.05 -13.67
CA LYS A 392 -37.07 -1.26 -12.83
C LYS A 392 -35.86 -2.20 -12.97
N ASN A 393 -35.18 -2.15 -14.12
CA ASN A 393 -33.98 -2.93 -14.43
C ASN A 393 -32.84 -2.00 -14.86
N VAL A 394 -32.05 -1.52 -13.90
CA VAL A 394 -30.85 -0.71 -14.16
C VAL A 394 -29.80 -1.58 -14.85
N LYS A 395 -29.32 -1.13 -16.03
CA LYS A 395 -28.31 -1.87 -16.81
C LYS A 395 -26.90 -1.30 -16.66
N MET A 396 -26.81 -0.05 -16.24
CA MET A 396 -25.57 0.70 -16.15
C MET A 396 -25.64 1.63 -14.95
N VAL A 397 -24.54 1.72 -14.21
CA VAL A 397 -24.38 2.71 -13.13
C VAL A 397 -23.27 3.67 -13.55
N CYS A 398 -23.49 4.97 -13.43
CA CYS A 398 -22.55 6.01 -13.83
C CYS A 398 -22.26 6.97 -12.66
N SER A 399 -21.00 7.38 -12.54
CA SER A 399 -20.54 8.42 -11.60
C SER A 399 -19.11 8.89 -11.91
N PHE A 400 -18.59 9.78 -11.06
CA PHE A 400 -17.21 10.26 -11.11
C PHE A 400 -16.28 9.53 -10.12
N VAL A 401 -16.83 8.58 -9.35
CA VAL A 401 -16.18 7.96 -8.21
C VAL A 401 -15.93 6.47 -8.44
N ILE A 402 -15.02 5.91 -7.66
CA ILE A 402 -14.70 4.48 -7.59
C ILE A 402 -15.06 4.00 -6.19
N ALA A 403 -15.68 2.83 -6.09
CA ALA A 403 -16.16 2.23 -4.85
C ALA A 403 -15.47 0.90 -4.56
N HIS A 404 -15.37 0.58 -3.27
CA HIS A 404 -14.66 -0.57 -2.75
C HIS A 404 -15.54 -1.34 -1.77
N LEU A 405 -15.33 -2.66 -1.73
CA LEU A 405 -16.15 -3.58 -0.96
C LEU A 405 -15.36 -4.17 0.22
N ASP A 406 -16.08 -4.56 1.26
CA ASP A 406 -15.49 -5.36 2.34
C ASP A 406 -15.33 -6.83 1.93
N THR A 407 -14.71 -7.61 2.81
CA THR A 407 -14.50 -9.06 2.62
C THR A 407 -15.79 -9.89 2.58
N LYS A 408 -16.95 -9.26 2.82
CA LYS A 408 -18.29 -9.86 2.75
C LYS A 408 -19.10 -9.29 1.57
N HIS A 409 -18.44 -8.64 0.61
CA HIS A 409 -19.05 -8.03 -0.57
C HIS A 409 -20.09 -6.94 -0.26
N ARG A 410 -19.93 -6.21 0.85
CA ARG A 410 -20.74 -5.04 1.18
C ARG A 410 -19.98 -3.77 0.87
N LEU A 411 -20.69 -2.73 0.47
CA LEU A 411 -20.10 -1.43 0.18
C LEU A 411 -19.37 -0.88 1.43
N LEU A 412 -18.10 -0.51 1.26
CA LEU A 412 -17.23 -0.11 2.38
C LEU A 412 -16.88 1.37 2.33
N TRP A 413 -16.28 1.80 1.23
CA TRP A 413 -15.89 3.19 1.00
C TRP A 413 -15.82 3.48 -0.49
N TYR A 414 -15.80 4.76 -0.86
CA TYR A 414 -15.55 5.20 -2.22
C TYR A 414 -14.71 6.48 -2.24
N ASN A 415 -13.95 6.70 -3.33
CA ASN A 415 -13.10 7.87 -3.50
C ASN A 415 -13.76 8.92 -4.40
N GLY A 416 -13.81 10.18 -3.96
CA GLY A 416 -14.20 11.33 -4.79
C GLY A 416 -15.18 12.32 -4.17
N GLY A 417 -15.45 12.21 -2.87
CA GLY A 417 -16.24 13.15 -2.07
C GLY A 417 -17.75 12.95 -2.14
N LEU A 418 -18.49 13.75 -1.36
CA LEU A 418 -19.95 13.71 -1.27
C LEU A 418 -20.66 14.52 -2.38
N LEU A 419 -19.90 15.28 -3.16
CA LEU A 419 -20.40 16.06 -4.29
C LEU A 419 -20.68 15.16 -5.49
N GLU A 420 -21.63 15.55 -6.34
CA GLU A 420 -21.88 14.84 -7.59
C GLU A 420 -20.65 14.88 -8.49
N ASN A 421 -20.10 16.08 -8.71
CA ASN A 421 -18.84 16.27 -9.41
C ASN A 421 -18.04 17.40 -8.76
N LYS A 422 -17.04 17.01 -7.95
CA LYS A 422 -16.14 17.93 -7.26
C LYS A 422 -15.28 18.82 -8.17
N ARG A 423 -15.26 18.58 -9.49
CA ARG A 423 -14.49 19.38 -10.47
C ARG A 423 -15.35 20.45 -11.15
N SER A 424 -16.65 20.23 -11.29
CA SER A 424 -17.53 21.14 -12.04
C SER A 424 -18.44 21.98 -11.15
N ASP A 425 -19.01 21.41 -10.08
CA ASP A 425 -19.90 22.12 -9.18
C ASP A 425 -19.60 21.79 -7.72
N LEU A 426 -18.97 22.75 -7.04
CA LEU A 426 -18.55 22.62 -5.66
C LEU A 426 -19.72 22.68 -4.66
N ASN A 427 -20.95 22.98 -5.09
CA ASN A 427 -22.11 23.12 -4.21
C ASN A 427 -23.17 22.02 -4.43
N LYS A 428 -22.98 21.16 -5.44
CA LYS A 428 -23.97 20.15 -5.84
C LYS A 428 -23.71 18.81 -5.16
N TYR A 429 -24.43 18.58 -4.08
CA TYR A 429 -24.54 17.27 -3.44
C TYR A 429 -25.62 16.44 -4.11
N ARG A 430 -25.35 15.16 -4.34
CA ARG A 430 -26.35 14.23 -4.88
C ARG A 430 -26.16 12.86 -4.29
N LEU A 431 -27.22 12.33 -3.66
CA LEU A 431 -27.22 10.97 -3.13
C LEU A 431 -27.18 9.98 -4.30
N PRO A 432 -26.25 9.01 -4.32
CA PRO A 432 -26.30 7.90 -5.26
C PRO A 432 -27.55 7.04 -5.03
N SER A 433 -27.88 6.19 -5.99
CA SER A 433 -29.06 5.31 -5.91
C SER A 433 -28.68 3.83 -6.03
N PHE A 434 -27.59 3.54 -6.73
CA PHE A 434 -27.14 2.20 -7.04
C PHE A 434 -25.64 2.07 -6.90
N TRP A 435 -25.17 0.85 -6.73
CA TRP A 435 -23.78 0.49 -6.95
C TRP A 435 -23.71 -0.78 -7.82
N MET A 436 -22.61 -0.94 -8.54
CA MET A 436 -22.37 -2.08 -9.41
C MET A 436 -20.95 -2.60 -9.22
N THR A 437 -20.81 -3.93 -9.24
CA THR A 437 -19.51 -4.61 -9.15
C THR A 437 -19.39 -5.71 -10.21
N GLY A 438 -18.16 -6.16 -10.47
CA GLY A 438 -17.87 -7.23 -11.44
C GLY A 438 -18.20 -6.87 -12.90
N GLY A 439 -18.48 -5.60 -13.21
CA GLY A 439 -18.83 -5.14 -14.55
C GLY A 439 -17.64 -4.64 -15.36
N LYS A 440 -17.93 -4.22 -16.60
CA LYS A 440 -16.98 -3.57 -17.50
C LYS A 440 -17.05 -2.06 -17.32
N TRP A 441 -15.89 -1.43 -17.16
CA TRP A 441 -15.74 0.01 -17.06
C TRP A 441 -15.75 0.68 -18.44
N GLU A 442 -16.51 1.76 -18.56
CA GLU A 442 -16.50 2.70 -19.66
C GLU A 442 -16.10 4.08 -19.12
N LYS A 443 -14.96 4.61 -19.58
CA LYS A 443 -14.42 5.88 -19.10
C LYS A 443 -15.10 7.06 -19.79
N GLY A 444 -15.54 8.04 -19.01
CA GLY A 444 -16.01 9.34 -19.53
C GLY A 444 -14.93 10.06 -20.35
N ARG A 445 -15.34 10.83 -21.36
CA ARG A 445 -14.41 11.46 -22.32
C ARG A 445 -13.67 12.65 -21.71
N THR A 446 -14.37 13.44 -20.90
CA THR A 446 -13.84 14.63 -20.22
C THR A 446 -13.99 14.49 -18.70
N GLN A 447 -13.52 15.50 -17.95
CA GLN A 447 -13.74 15.57 -16.50
C GLN A 447 -15.19 15.92 -16.12
N GLU A 448 -16.01 16.33 -17.10
CA GLU A 448 -17.44 16.62 -16.93
C GLU A 448 -18.31 15.40 -17.26
N ASP A 449 -17.75 14.40 -17.95
CA ASP A 449 -18.45 13.17 -18.31
C ASP A 449 -18.28 12.10 -17.24
N MET A 450 -19.40 11.54 -16.77
CA MET A 450 -19.36 10.38 -15.88
C MET A 450 -18.67 9.18 -16.55
N SER A 451 -17.98 8.40 -15.73
CA SER A 451 -17.60 7.04 -16.11
C SER A 451 -18.72 6.10 -15.70
N CYS A 452 -18.86 4.99 -16.41
CA CYS A 452 -19.95 4.04 -16.18
C CYS A 452 -19.42 2.62 -16.03
N MET A 453 -20.20 1.79 -15.36
CA MET A 453 -20.03 0.34 -15.34
C MET A 453 -21.29 -0.32 -15.89
N HIS A 454 -21.12 -1.33 -16.74
CA HIS A 454 -22.21 -2.13 -17.28
C HIS A 454 -21.85 -3.63 -17.26
N ASN A 455 -22.83 -4.50 -17.49
CA ASN A 455 -22.65 -5.97 -17.47
C ASN A 455 -22.10 -6.51 -16.13
N GLY A 456 -22.35 -5.81 -15.02
CA GLY A 456 -22.02 -6.26 -13.67
C GLY A 456 -23.26 -6.60 -12.86
N THR A 457 -23.07 -6.92 -11.58
CA THR A 457 -24.16 -7.10 -10.63
C THR A 457 -24.53 -5.75 -10.03
N VAL A 458 -25.80 -5.36 -10.17
CA VAL A 458 -26.34 -4.09 -9.67
C VAL A 458 -27.05 -4.30 -8.35
N TYR A 459 -26.85 -3.36 -7.44
CA TYR A 459 -27.52 -3.30 -6.15
C TYR A 459 -28.11 -1.91 -5.95
N SER A 460 -29.35 -1.86 -5.45
CA SER A 460 -29.89 -0.64 -4.87
C SER A 460 -29.21 -0.38 -3.54
N LEU A 461 -28.97 0.89 -3.20
CA LEU A 461 -28.57 1.23 -1.83
C LEU A 461 -29.65 0.81 -0.85
N THR A 462 -29.23 0.18 0.24
CA THR A 462 -30.05 -0.11 1.41
C THR A 462 -30.47 1.18 2.11
N ASP A 463 -31.51 1.12 2.93
CA ASP A 463 -31.96 2.30 3.68
C ASP A 463 -30.91 2.78 4.68
N THR A 464 -30.11 1.86 5.25
CA THR A 464 -28.96 2.20 6.09
C THR A 464 -27.89 2.95 5.31
N GLU A 465 -27.50 2.48 4.12
CA GLU A 465 -26.49 3.16 3.29
C GLU A 465 -26.97 4.56 2.84
N LYS A 466 -28.25 4.68 2.45
CA LYS A 466 -28.85 5.98 2.13
C LYS A 466 -28.85 6.93 3.33
N THR A 467 -29.16 6.43 4.52
CA THR A 467 -29.15 7.22 5.76
C THR A 467 -27.75 7.72 6.05
N ILE A 468 -26.74 6.84 6.02
CA ILE A 468 -25.35 7.21 6.26
C ILE A 468 -24.89 8.29 5.27
N LEU A 469 -25.14 8.11 3.97
CA LEU A 469 -24.75 9.09 2.97
C LEU A 469 -25.53 10.40 3.08
N GLY A 470 -26.83 10.34 3.39
CA GLY A 470 -27.68 11.50 3.61
C GLY A 470 -27.21 12.35 4.80
N GLU A 471 -26.99 11.70 5.95
CA GLU A 471 -26.46 12.36 7.15
C GLU A 471 -25.05 12.92 6.91
N SER A 472 -24.19 12.19 6.18
CA SER A 472 -22.85 12.68 5.81
C SER A 472 -22.92 13.94 4.94
N ILE A 473 -23.85 13.98 3.97
CA ILE A 473 -24.11 15.18 3.15
C ILE A 473 -24.59 16.35 4.02
N ASP A 474 -25.50 16.10 4.96
CA ASP A 474 -26.01 17.17 5.81
C ASP A 474 -24.94 17.73 6.75
N MET A 475 -24.11 16.88 7.34
CA MET A 475 -22.92 17.30 8.10
C MET A 475 -21.92 18.08 7.23
N ALA A 476 -21.67 17.65 6.00
CA ALA A 476 -20.79 18.36 5.07
C ALA A 476 -21.31 19.76 4.72
N LYS A 477 -22.62 19.92 4.52
CA LYS A 477 -23.24 21.23 4.30
C LYS A 477 -23.12 22.14 5.53
N GLU A 478 -23.16 21.61 6.74
CA GLU A 478 -22.92 22.41 7.95
C GLU A 478 -21.48 22.92 8.02
N VAL A 479 -20.50 22.06 7.69
CA VAL A 479 -19.09 22.44 7.56
C VAL A 479 -18.92 23.55 6.53
N ASP A 480 -19.51 23.41 5.34
CA ASP A 480 -19.41 24.42 4.28
C ASP A 480 -20.02 25.77 4.68
N LYS A 481 -21.17 25.75 5.36
CA LYS A 481 -21.80 26.96 5.90
C LYS A 481 -20.92 27.64 6.95
N ALA A 482 -20.17 26.88 7.74
CA ALA A 482 -19.22 27.44 8.70
C ALA A 482 -18.00 28.04 7.99
N PHE A 483 -17.50 27.39 6.94
CA PHE A 483 -16.37 27.87 6.15
C PHE A 483 -16.70 29.18 5.42
N ALA A 484 -17.91 29.31 4.87
CA ALA A 484 -18.35 30.52 4.18
C ALA A 484 -18.48 31.77 5.08
N ARG A 485 -18.36 31.62 6.41
CA ARG A 485 -18.42 32.73 7.38
C ARG A 485 -17.04 33.29 7.78
N HIS A 486 -15.96 32.66 7.32
CA HIS A 486 -14.56 32.95 7.66
C HIS A 486 -13.70 33.20 6.41
#